data_AF-A0A182EPI5-F1
#
_entry.id   AF-A0A182EPI5-F1
#
_cell.length_a   1.000
_cell.length_b   1.000
_cell.length_c   1.000
_cell.angle_alpha   90.00
_cell.angle_beta   90.00
_cell.angle_gamma   90.00
#
_symmetry.space_group_name_H-M   'P 1'
#
loop_
_entity.id
_entity.type
_entity.pdbx_description
1 polymer ?
#
loop_
_entity_poly.entity_id
_entity_poly.type
_entity_poly.pdbx_seq_one_letter_code
_entity_poly.pdbx_strand_id
1 'polypeptide(L)'
;VYERALEYFGEENLNEVLLIAFAQFEERQKEHERSRVIYRYGLDHLPADRTGEIFKFYTIHEKKYGERAGIENVIVSKRRHQYEEQIAENSYNYDAWFDYIRLLQNEKIDREEMEDTFERAIANVPLQPEKRYWRRYIYLWINYALYQELDVGDIEKTRDVYKVCLQVIPHKKFTFSKIWVMFAYFEVRQLCLSDARKIMGNAIGMCPRNKLFRSYIDLELQLREFDRCRILYGKFLEYAPENSNTWIKFAEMETLLGDVDRARAIFALAIQQPALDMPEVLWKAFIDFEVSQEEYDRARQLYSSLLERTNHIKVWISLAEFELLIGDVEGARKTYERANRNLASSEKEERLLLLESWMLFETKHGDEDSAAAVSRLMPKKVKRRRQIQTEDGVDAGWEEYFDYIFPDEQTSKGSMKLFEAAQRWKEKLTQIALPVEKDVDRNVEDNDIKDEATEREKKVREDDSDTDISTSSSSSSNSDSDSSYESEDNDSDLNSEKSSVLHKKE
;
A
#
# COMPACT_ATOMS: atom_id res chain seq x y z
N VAL A 1 -26.64 -58.14 28.87
CA VAL A 1 -26.46 -57.39 30.15
C VAL A 1 -26.91 -55.96 29.98
N TYR A 2 -26.29 -55.18 29.08
CA TYR A 2 -26.64 -53.78 28.83
C TYR A 2 -28.13 -53.53 28.53
N GLU A 3 -28.79 -54.36 27.69
CA GLU A 3 -30.24 -54.28 27.44
C GLU A 3 -31.06 -54.24 28.75
N ARG A 4 -30.78 -55.18 29.67
CA ARG A 4 -31.41 -55.26 31.01
C ARG A 4 -30.98 -54.15 31.97
N ALA A 5 -29.98 -53.35 31.62
CA ALA A 5 -29.61 -52.14 32.37
C ALA A 5 -30.38 -50.93 31.82
N LEU A 6 -30.52 -50.80 30.49
CA LEU A 6 -31.36 -49.78 29.85
C LEU A 6 -32.83 -49.93 30.30
N GLU A 7 -33.36 -51.16 30.25
CA GLU A 7 -34.69 -51.52 30.75
C GLU A 7 -34.89 -51.21 32.25
N TYR A 8 -33.81 -51.24 33.05
CA TYR A 8 -33.86 -51.00 34.50
C TYR A 8 -33.71 -49.53 34.89
N PHE A 9 -32.89 -48.76 34.17
CA PHE A 9 -32.73 -47.32 34.42
C PHE A 9 -33.84 -46.48 33.78
N GLY A 10 -34.45 -46.97 32.70
CA GLY A 10 -35.48 -46.25 31.95
C GLY A 10 -34.97 -44.97 31.28
N GLU A 11 -35.87 -44.28 30.57
CA GLU A 11 -35.52 -43.06 29.82
C GLU A 11 -35.10 -41.89 30.73
N GLU A 12 -35.59 -41.85 31.97
CA GLU A 12 -35.32 -40.74 32.91
C GLU A 12 -33.91 -40.76 33.55
N ASN A 13 -33.21 -41.91 33.56
CA ASN A 13 -31.95 -42.07 34.32
C ASN A 13 -30.79 -42.71 33.50
N LEU A 14 -30.77 -42.53 32.17
CA LEU A 14 -29.62 -42.94 31.37
C LEU A 14 -28.34 -42.16 31.74
N ASN A 15 -27.24 -42.90 31.89
CA ASN A 15 -25.91 -42.35 32.11
C ASN A 15 -25.06 -42.52 30.85
N GLU A 16 -24.35 -41.47 30.43
CA GLU A 16 -23.50 -41.44 29.23
C GLU A 16 -22.48 -42.59 29.20
N VAL A 17 -21.86 -42.89 30.35
CA VAL A 17 -20.87 -43.96 30.51
C VAL A 17 -21.46 -45.34 30.20
N LEU A 18 -22.74 -45.58 30.49
CA LEU A 18 -23.40 -46.86 30.19
C LEU A 18 -23.61 -47.03 28.69
N LEU A 19 -24.05 -45.98 28.00
CA LEU A 19 -24.24 -45.98 26.54
C LEU A 19 -22.91 -46.09 25.80
N ILE A 20 -21.88 -45.35 26.22
CA ILE A 20 -20.53 -45.44 25.67
C ILE A 20 -19.95 -46.85 25.87
N ALA A 21 -20.07 -47.43 27.06
CA ALA A 21 -19.59 -48.79 27.34
C ALA A 21 -20.35 -49.87 26.54
N PHE A 22 -21.65 -49.67 26.31
CA PHE A 22 -22.48 -50.55 25.48
C PHE A 22 -22.12 -50.43 23.99
N ALA A 23 -22.03 -49.22 23.44
CA ALA A 23 -21.63 -48.99 22.05
C ALA A 23 -20.21 -49.51 21.76
N GLN A 24 -19.27 -49.36 22.70
CA GLN A 24 -17.94 -49.96 22.65
C GLN A 24 -17.94 -51.48 22.85
N PHE A 25 -18.97 -52.06 23.46
CA PHE A 25 -19.13 -53.52 23.53
C PHE A 25 -19.62 -54.07 22.18
N GLU A 26 -20.61 -53.43 21.55
CA GLU A 26 -21.07 -53.80 20.20
C GLU A 26 -19.99 -53.54 19.12
N GLU A 27 -19.18 -52.48 19.24
CA GLU A 27 -17.96 -52.28 18.43
C GLU A 27 -17.03 -53.51 18.48
N ARG A 28 -16.88 -54.12 19.67
CA ARG A 28 -16.07 -55.34 19.86
C ARG A 28 -16.76 -56.62 19.38
N GLN A 29 -18.09 -56.63 19.24
CA GLN A 29 -18.83 -57.71 18.56
C GLN A 29 -18.84 -57.55 17.03
N LYS A 30 -18.34 -56.41 16.49
CA LYS A 30 -18.43 -55.98 15.08
C LYS A 30 -19.84 -55.58 14.63
N GLU A 31 -20.76 -55.39 15.57
CA GLU A 31 -22.12 -54.89 15.30
C GLU A 31 -22.11 -53.37 15.16
N HIS A 32 -21.37 -52.88 14.15
CA HIS A 32 -21.10 -51.46 13.94
C HIS A 32 -22.38 -50.64 13.73
N GLU A 33 -23.39 -51.21 13.06
CA GLU A 33 -24.68 -50.55 12.83
C GLU A 33 -25.52 -50.45 14.12
N ARG A 34 -25.49 -51.49 14.98
CA ARG A 34 -26.09 -51.42 16.32
C ARG A 34 -25.37 -50.38 17.19
N SER A 35 -24.05 -50.33 17.12
CA SER A 35 -23.23 -49.31 17.80
C SER A 35 -23.63 -47.89 17.37
N ARG A 36 -23.86 -47.63 16.07
CA ARG A 36 -24.42 -46.35 15.57
C ARG A 36 -25.78 -46.02 16.18
N VAL A 37 -26.71 -46.99 16.22
CA VAL A 37 -28.06 -46.77 16.78
C VAL A 37 -27.97 -46.43 18.27
N ILE A 38 -27.11 -47.11 19.04
CA ILE A 38 -26.87 -46.80 20.46
C ILE A 38 -26.29 -45.39 20.63
N TYR A 39 -25.34 -44.98 19.79
CA TYR A 39 -24.80 -43.62 19.82
C TYR A 39 -25.88 -42.57 19.51
N ARG A 40 -26.70 -42.74 18.46
CA ARG A 40 -27.79 -41.79 18.13
C ARG A 40 -28.85 -41.70 19.23
N TYR A 41 -29.31 -42.85 19.74
CA TYR A 41 -30.23 -42.90 20.89
C TYR A 41 -29.67 -42.14 22.10
N GLY A 42 -28.35 -42.20 22.32
CA GLY A 42 -27.66 -41.43 23.35
C GLY A 42 -27.50 -39.93 23.06
N LEU A 43 -27.82 -39.44 21.86
CA LEU A 43 -27.88 -38.02 21.51
C LEU A 43 -29.32 -37.51 21.55
N ASP A 44 -30.28 -38.32 21.12
CA ASP A 44 -31.70 -37.97 21.06
C ASP A 44 -32.37 -37.94 22.45
N HIS A 45 -31.90 -38.78 23.40
CA HIS A 45 -32.53 -38.95 24.73
C HIS A 45 -31.73 -38.39 25.92
N LEU A 46 -30.55 -37.76 25.74
CA LEU A 46 -29.80 -37.14 26.85
C LEU A 46 -29.85 -35.59 26.81
N PRO A 47 -29.84 -34.91 27.97
CA PRO A 47 -29.69 -33.46 28.04
C PRO A 47 -28.39 -32.99 27.37
N ALA A 48 -28.44 -31.85 26.68
CA ALA A 48 -27.36 -31.29 25.87
C ALA A 48 -25.99 -31.35 26.57
N ASP A 49 -25.92 -30.89 27.84
CA ASP A 49 -24.75 -30.89 28.73
C ASP A 49 -23.94 -32.21 28.74
N ARG A 50 -24.61 -33.36 28.53
CA ARG A 50 -24.04 -34.72 28.60
C ARG A 50 -23.91 -35.42 27.25
N THR A 51 -24.41 -34.80 26.17
CA THR A 51 -24.20 -35.33 24.80
C THR A 51 -22.72 -35.25 24.38
N GLY A 52 -21.96 -34.32 24.97
CA GLY A 52 -20.58 -34.00 24.58
C GLY A 52 -19.59 -35.16 24.69
N GLU A 53 -19.74 -36.07 25.66
CA GLU A 53 -18.92 -37.29 25.77
C GLU A 53 -19.31 -38.31 24.68
N ILE A 54 -20.61 -38.56 24.52
CA ILE A 54 -21.18 -39.50 23.53
C ILE A 54 -20.78 -39.08 22.12
N PHE A 55 -20.87 -37.79 21.78
CA PHE A 55 -20.39 -37.24 20.50
C PHE A 55 -18.90 -37.49 20.24
N LYS A 56 -18.02 -37.41 21.26
CA LYS A 56 -16.58 -37.70 21.08
C LYS A 56 -16.39 -39.16 20.65
N PHE A 57 -17.01 -40.10 21.37
CA PHE A 57 -16.91 -41.53 21.06
C PHE A 57 -17.60 -41.91 19.75
N TYR A 58 -18.75 -41.30 19.43
CA TYR A 58 -19.42 -41.51 18.14
C TYR A 58 -18.56 -41.02 16.97
N THR A 59 -17.96 -39.83 17.08
CA THR A 59 -17.02 -39.30 16.07
C THR A 59 -15.80 -40.23 15.89
N ILE A 60 -15.31 -40.83 16.97
CA ILE A 60 -14.20 -41.80 16.92
C ILE A 60 -14.64 -43.12 16.26
N HIS A 61 -15.86 -43.60 16.53
CA HIS A 61 -16.42 -44.80 15.91
C HIS A 61 -16.60 -44.62 14.40
N GLU A 62 -17.24 -43.53 13.96
CA GLU A 62 -17.38 -43.24 12.53
C GLU A 62 -16.00 -42.96 11.89
N LYS A 63 -15.04 -42.32 12.57
CA LYS A 63 -13.67 -42.17 12.01
C LYS A 63 -12.94 -43.51 11.80
N LYS A 64 -13.31 -44.58 12.52
CA LYS A 64 -12.73 -45.93 12.37
C LYS A 64 -13.50 -46.83 11.40
N TYR A 65 -14.83 -46.77 11.40
CA TYR A 65 -15.74 -47.73 10.74
C TYR A 65 -16.85 -47.06 9.91
N GLY A 66 -16.76 -45.74 9.75
CA GLY A 66 -17.69 -44.91 9.01
C GLY A 66 -17.45 -44.94 7.52
N GLU A 67 -18.55 -44.89 6.76
CA GLU A 67 -18.48 -44.39 5.39
C GLU A 67 -18.28 -42.88 5.42
N ARG A 68 -17.55 -42.36 4.44
CA ARG A 68 -17.11 -40.95 4.42
C ARG A 68 -18.25 -39.94 4.59
N ALA A 69 -19.37 -40.17 3.91
CA ALA A 69 -20.56 -39.31 4.03
C ALA A 69 -21.19 -39.35 5.44
N GLY A 70 -21.19 -40.51 6.11
CA GLY A 70 -21.67 -40.63 7.50
C GLY A 70 -20.78 -39.85 8.48
N ILE A 71 -19.45 -39.91 8.29
CA ILE A 71 -18.49 -39.11 9.08
C ILE A 71 -18.74 -37.62 8.86
N GLU A 72 -18.91 -37.19 7.61
CA GLU A 72 -19.12 -35.79 7.25
C GLU A 72 -20.42 -35.25 7.88
N ASN A 73 -21.56 -35.94 7.73
CA ASN A 73 -22.84 -35.53 8.33
C ASN A 73 -22.78 -35.40 9.87
N VAL A 74 -22.12 -36.33 10.58
CA VAL A 74 -22.01 -36.30 12.05
C VAL A 74 -21.12 -35.15 12.53
N ILE A 75 -20.03 -34.86 11.79
CA ILE A 75 -19.16 -33.70 12.08
C ILE A 75 -19.91 -32.39 11.88
N VAL A 76 -20.75 -32.30 10.84
CA VAL A 76 -21.47 -31.06 10.53
C VAL A 76 -22.65 -30.85 11.48
N SER A 77 -23.44 -31.89 11.81
CA SER A 77 -24.46 -31.84 12.87
C SER A 77 -23.89 -31.35 14.20
N LYS A 78 -22.72 -31.86 14.62
CA LYS A 78 -22.03 -31.38 15.83
C LYS A 78 -21.64 -29.90 15.74
N ARG A 79 -21.14 -29.44 14.58
CA ARG A 79 -20.77 -28.04 14.37
C ARG A 79 -21.99 -27.12 14.36
N ARG A 80 -23.11 -27.54 13.76
CA ARG A 80 -24.40 -26.83 13.80
C ARG A 80 -24.80 -26.57 15.25
N HIS A 81 -24.86 -27.61 16.08
CA HIS A 81 -25.19 -27.44 17.50
C HIS A 81 -24.20 -26.53 18.23
N GLN A 82 -22.89 -26.67 17.98
CA GLN A 82 -21.85 -25.82 18.59
C GLN A 82 -21.98 -24.33 18.18
N TYR A 83 -22.37 -24.03 16.94
CA TYR A 83 -22.61 -22.65 16.51
C TYR A 83 -23.95 -22.11 17.03
N GLU A 84 -25.01 -22.93 17.07
CA GLU A 84 -26.30 -22.57 17.68
C GLU A 84 -26.13 -22.25 19.19
N GLU A 85 -25.30 -23.02 19.91
CA GLU A 85 -24.91 -22.76 21.30
C GLU A 85 -24.15 -21.43 21.45
N GLN A 86 -23.12 -21.18 20.63
CA GLN A 86 -22.37 -19.91 20.63
C GLN A 86 -23.24 -18.69 20.28
N ILE A 87 -24.25 -18.88 19.43
CA ILE A 87 -25.24 -17.85 19.08
C ILE A 87 -26.20 -17.62 20.26
N ALA A 88 -26.59 -18.66 21.00
CA ALA A 88 -27.43 -18.54 22.19
C ALA A 88 -26.70 -17.85 23.35
N GLU A 89 -25.41 -18.14 23.56
CA GLU A 89 -24.56 -17.42 24.53
C GLU A 89 -24.32 -15.96 24.11
N ASN A 90 -23.96 -15.74 22.84
CA ASN A 90 -23.41 -14.49 22.34
C ASN A 90 -23.99 -14.12 20.97
N SER A 91 -25.29 -13.79 20.92
CA SER A 91 -26.02 -13.48 19.68
C SER A 91 -25.40 -12.36 18.81
N TYR A 92 -24.58 -11.47 19.39
CA TYR A 92 -23.83 -10.43 18.68
C TYR A 92 -22.50 -10.90 18.07
N ASN A 93 -22.13 -12.18 18.20
CA ASN A 93 -20.93 -12.75 17.58
C ASN A 93 -21.17 -13.07 16.10
N TYR A 94 -21.05 -12.05 15.25
CA TYR A 94 -21.23 -12.19 13.81
C TYR A 94 -20.29 -13.22 13.16
N ASP A 95 -19.14 -13.53 13.77
CA ASP A 95 -18.20 -14.51 13.20
C ASP A 95 -18.68 -15.96 13.40
N ALA A 96 -19.39 -16.26 14.50
CA ALA A 96 -20.14 -17.51 14.64
C ALA A 96 -21.30 -17.61 13.64
N TRP A 97 -22.03 -16.51 13.40
CA TRP A 97 -23.05 -16.46 12.35
C TRP A 97 -22.48 -16.70 10.94
N PHE A 98 -21.32 -16.14 10.61
CA PHE A 98 -20.68 -16.37 9.31
C PHE A 98 -20.25 -17.82 9.09
N ASP A 99 -19.64 -18.45 10.10
CA ASP A 99 -19.25 -19.85 10.00
C ASP A 99 -20.46 -20.79 9.99
N TYR A 100 -21.54 -20.45 10.71
CA TYR A 100 -22.80 -21.20 10.68
C TYR A 100 -23.46 -21.13 9.30
N ILE A 101 -23.61 -19.93 8.72
CA ILE A 101 -24.17 -19.74 7.37
C ILE A 101 -23.31 -20.46 6.31
N ARG A 102 -21.98 -20.37 6.41
CA ARG A 102 -21.05 -21.12 5.55
C ARG A 102 -21.25 -22.63 5.69
N LEU A 103 -21.47 -23.14 6.90
CA LEU A 103 -21.73 -24.55 7.14
C LEU A 103 -23.01 -25.00 6.43
N LEU A 104 -24.12 -24.30 6.64
CA LEU A 104 -25.42 -24.65 6.05
C LEU A 104 -25.40 -24.57 4.51
N GLN A 105 -24.73 -23.55 3.95
CA GLN A 105 -24.55 -23.40 2.50
C GLN A 105 -23.74 -24.55 1.87
N ASN A 106 -22.80 -25.15 2.59
CA ASN A 106 -22.07 -26.33 2.12
C ASN A 106 -22.92 -27.61 2.13
N GLU A 107 -23.86 -27.75 3.08
CA GLU A 107 -24.76 -28.92 3.16
C GLU A 107 -25.90 -28.89 2.14
N LYS A 108 -26.19 -27.72 1.54
CA LYS A 108 -27.34 -27.50 0.63
C LYS A 108 -28.69 -27.85 1.26
N ILE A 109 -28.87 -27.39 2.50
CA ILE A 109 -30.12 -27.52 3.27
C ILE A 109 -31.26 -26.78 2.56
N ASP A 110 -32.49 -27.18 2.86
CA ASP A 110 -33.72 -26.55 2.38
C ASP A 110 -33.70 -25.01 2.55
N ARG A 111 -34.20 -24.34 1.51
CA ARG A 111 -34.24 -22.86 1.39
C ARG A 111 -34.84 -22.17 2.61
N GLU A 112 -35.82 -22.80 3.27
CA GLU A 112 -36.55 -22.22 4.40
C GLU A 112 -35.69 -22.12 5.67
N GLU A 113 -34.84 -23.11 5.98
CA GLU A 113 -33.88 -23.00 7.09
C GLU A 113 -32.78 -21.98 6.79
N MET A 114 -32.37 -21.86 5.52
CA MET A 114 -31.42 -20.82 5.10
C MET A 114 -32.01 -19.42 5.26
N GLU A 115 -33.24 -19.18 4.80
CA GLU A 115 -33.92 -17.89 4.95
C GLU A 115 -34.18 -17.56 6.45
N ASP A 116 -34.64 -18.51 7.29
CA ASP A 116 -34.78 -18.31 8.75
C ASP A 116 -33.45 -17.95 9.43
N THR A 117 -32.38 -18.69 9.14
CA THR A 117 -31.08 -18.44 9.78
C THR A 117 -30.48 -17.09 9.37
N PHE A 118 -30.70 -16.62 8.13
CA PHE A 118 -30.37 -15.25 7.73
C PHE A 118 -31.27 -14.21 8.43
N GLU A 119 -32.59 -14.40 8.50
CA GLU A 119 -33.51 -13.46 9.17
C GLU A 119 -33.21 -13.33 10.67
N ARG A 120 -32.92 -14.44 11.36
CA ARG A 120 -32.48 -14.47 12.76
C ARG A 120 -31.12 -13.77 12.95
N ALA A 121 -30.17 -13.98 12.04
CA ALA A 121 -28.89 -13.27 12.09
C ALA A 121 -29.07 -11.75 11.90
N ILE A 122 -30.00 -11.34 11.03
CA ILE A 122 -30.34 -9.95 10.71
C ILE A 122 -31.08 -9.24 11.85
N ALA A 123 -31.92 -9.94 12.61
CA ALA A 123 -32.62 -9.37 13.77
C ALA A 123 -31.64 -8.84 14.85
N ASN A 124 -30.41 -9.36 14.90
CA ASN A 124 -29.37 -8.96 15.84
C ASN A 124 -28.64 -7.68 15.38
N VAL A 125 -29.36 -6.56 15.40
CA VAL A 125 -28.81 -5.23 15.06
C VAL A 125 -27.71 -4.81 16.07
N PRO A 126 -26.54 -4.29 15.63
CA PRO A 126 -25.48 -3.90 16.55
C PRO A 126 -25.88 -2.74 17.48
N LEU A 127 -25.85 -3.00 18.80
CA LEU A 127 -26.17 -2.01 19.85
C LEU A 127 -25.33 -0.73 19.77
N GLN A 128 -24.05 -0.84 19.41
CA GLN A 128 -23.12 0.29 19.32
C GLN A 128 -23.12 0.90 17.91
N PRO A 129 -23.32 2.21 17.74
CA PRO A 129 -23.39 2.88 16.43
C PRO A 129 -22.00 3.16 15.81
N GLU A 130 -20.99 2.34 16.11
CA GLU A 130 -19.63 2.51 15.61
C GLU A 130 -19.38 1.70 14.33
N LYS A 131 -18.63 2.30 13.40
CA LYS A 131 -18.26 1.68 12.11
C LYS A 131 -17.59 0.30 12.27
N ARG A 132 -16.91 -0.01 13.38
CA ARG A 132 -16.23 -1.30 13.59
C ARG A 132 -17.21 -2.47 13.66
N TYR A 133 -18.19 -2.42 14.56
CA TYR A 133 -19.18 -3.49 14.74
C TYR A 133 -20.12 -3.60 13.52
N TRP A 134 -20.49 -2.46 12.93
CA TRP A 134 -21.35 -2.44 11.74
C TRP A 134 -20.68 -3.00 10.47
N ARG A 135 -19.34 -3.08 10.37
CA ARG A 135 -18.67 -3.75 9.23
C ARG A 135 -19.12 -5.21 9.09
N ARG A 136 -19.05 -6.00 10.17
CA ARG A 136 -19.41 -7.43 10.14
C ARG A 136 -20.90 -7.62 9.84
N TYR A 137 -21.77 -6.91 10.55
CA TYR A 137 -23.22 -6.94 10.29
C TYR A 137 -23.59 -6.56 8.84
N ILE A 138 -22.84 -5.66 8.20
CA ILE A 138 -23.06 -5.31 6.79
C ILE A 138 -22.54 -6.38 5.81
N TYR A 139 -21.46 -7.09 6.14
CA TYR A 139 -21.07 -8.28 5.38
C TYR A 139 -22.09 -9.42 5.48
N LEU A 140 -22.83 -9.52 6.59
CA LEU A 140 -23.92 -10.48 6.75
C LEU A 140 -25.08 -10.15 5.78
N TRP A 141 -25.51 -8.88 5.73
CA TRP A 141 -26.48 -8.40 4.73
C TRP A 141 -26.02 -8.61 3.28
N ILE A 142 -24.74 -8.37 2.99
CA ILE A 142 -24.15 -8.61 1.66
C ILE A 142 -24.18 -10.11 1.32
N ASN A 143 -23.85 -10.98 2.27
CA ASN A 143 -23.90 -12.43 2.05
C ASN A 143 -25.33 -12.93 1.84
N TYR A 144 -26.32 -12.40 2.58
CA TYR A 144 -27.73 -12.74 2.37
C TYR A 144 -28.21 -12.31 0.98
N ALA A 145 -27.91 -11.07 0.56
CA ALA A 145 -28.27 -10.57 -0.76
C ALA A 145 -27.57 -11.35 -1.89
N LEU A 146 -26.32 -11.82 -1.69
CA LEU A 146 -25.62 -12.67 -2.65
C LEU A 146 -26.19 -14.10 -2.70
N TYR A 147 -26.57 -14.69 -1.56
CA TYR A 147 -27.29 -15.96 -1.51
C TYR A 147 -28.62 -15.87 -2.27
N GLN A 148 -29.40 -14.82 -2.02
CA GLN A 148 -30.69 -14.61 -2.66
C GLN A 148 -30.56 -14.35 -4.17
N GLU A 149 -29.51 -13.66 -4.61
CA GLU A 149 -29.22 -13.40 -6.03
C GLU A 149 -28.68 -14.63 -6.78
N LEU A 150 -27.79 -15.42 -6.16
CA LEU A 150 -27.02 -16.46 -6.85
C LEU A 150 -27.56 -17.89 -6.64
N ASP A 151 -27.89 -18.25 -5.41
CA ASP A 151 -28.32 -19.62 -5.06
C ASP A 151 -29.84 -19.78 -5.18
N VAL A 152 -30.60 -18.71 -4.89
CA VAL A 152 -32.07 -18.73 -4.89
C VAL A 152 -32.67 -18.13 -6.17
N GLY A 153 -32.05 -17.09 -6.74
CA GLY A 153 -32.53 -16.39 -7.94
C GLY A 153 -33.80 -15.55 -7.73
N ASP A 154 -34.16 -15.24 -6.48
CA ASP A 154 -35.41 -14.53 -6.14
C ASP A 154 -35.21 -13.01 -6.20
N ILE A 155 -35.52 -12.45 -7.37
CA ILE A 155 -35.29 -11.03 -7.71
C ILE A 155 -36.08 -10.09 -6.78
N GLU A 156 -37.31 -10.45 -6.41
CA GLU A 156 -38.18 -9.58 -5.60
C GLU A 156 -37.74 -9.58 -4.14
N LYS A 157 -37.48 -10.76 -3.54
CA LYS A 157 -36.88 -10.81 -2.19
C LYS A 157 -35.52 -10.12 -2.16
N THR A 158 -34.65 -10.33 -3.14
CA THR A 158 -33.31 -9.68 -3.20
C THR A 158 -33.43 -8.15 -3.20
N ARG A 159 -34.36 -7.59 -3.99
CA ARG A 159 -34.64 -6.15 -4.03
C ARG A 159 -35.11 -5.62 -2.67
N ASP A 160 -35.98 -6.36 -1.97
CA ASP A 160 -36.51 -5.94 -0.68
C ASP A 160 -35.49 -6.10 0.46
N VAL A 161 -34.64 -7.13 0.42
CA VAL A 161 -33.46 -7.29 1.29
C VAL A 161 -32.55 -6.06 1.19
N TYR A 162 -32.23 -5.60 -0.03
CA TYR A 162 -31.45 -4.37 -0.20
C TYR A 162 -32.18 -3.11 0.34
N LYS A 163 -33.51 -2.98 0.14
CA LYS A 163 -34.30 -1.87 0.71
C LYS A 163 -34.26 -1.86 2.24
N VAL A 164 -34.49 -2.99 2.89
CA VAL A 164 -34.50 -3.09 4.37
C VAL A 164 -33.11 -2.84 4.93
N CYS A 165 -32.05 -3.40 4.31
CA CYS A 165 -30.66 -3.10 4.66
C CYS A 165 -30.39 -1.58 4.65
N LEU A 166 -30.85 -0.87 3.61
CA LEU A 166 -30.70 0.58 3.50
C LEU A 166 -31.58 1.39 4.46
N GLN A 167 -32.66 0.82 5.01
CA GLN A 167 -33.46 1.45 6.07
C GLN A 167 -32.83 1.26 7.46
N VAL A 168 -32.25 0.09 7.72
CA VAL A 168 -31.62 -0.25 9.01
C VAL A 168 -30.32 0.54 9.25
N ILE A 169 -29.60 0.91 8.19
CA ILE A 169 -28.30 1.59 8.29
C ILE A 169 -28.45 3.09 8.65
N PRO A 170 -27.84 3.56 9.77
CA PRO A 170 -27.82 4.98 10.14
C PRO A 170 -26.86 5.83 9.28
N HIS A 171 -27.20 6.09 8.01
CA HIS A 171 -26.38 6.84 7.04
C HIS A 171 -25.85 8.20 7.56
N LYS A 172 -26.55 8.82 8.52
CA LYS A 172 -26.13 10.09 9.17
C LYS A 172 -24.90 9.97 10.10
N LYS A 173 -24.56 8.77 10.59
CA LYS A 173 -23.42 8.54 11.51
C LYS A 173 -22.23 7.91 10.79
N PHE A 174 -22.50 6.99 9.87
CA PHE A 174 -21.48 6.36 9.03
C PHE A 174 -22.12 5.92 7.72
N THR A 175 -21.34 5.85 6.65
CA THR A 175 -21.84 5.47 5.32
C THR A 175 -21.06 4.27 4.78
N PHE A 176 -21.77 3.34 4.14
CA PHE A 176 -21.23 2.11 3.56
C PHE A 176 -21.47 2.08 2.05
N SER A 177 -20.56 2.71 1.31
CA SER A 177 -20.63 2.83 -0.16
C SER A 177 -20.79 1.50 -0.90
N LYS A 178 -20.24 0.39 -0.37
CA LYS A 178 -20.27 -0.92 -1.02
C LYS A 178 -21.70 -1.44 -1.24
N ILE A 179 -22.62 -1.25 -0.30
CA ILE A 179 -24.02 -1.73 -0.43
C ILE A 179 -24.74 -0.96 -1.53
N TRP A 180 -24.68 0.37 -1.49
CA TRP A 180 -25.28 1.24 -2.52
C TRP A 180 -24.79 0.89 -3.93
N VAL A 181 -23.50 0.59 -4.08
CA VAL A 181 -22.91 0.13 -5.34
C VAL A 181 -23.41 -1.26 -5.74
N MET A 182 -23.48 -2.22 -4.80
CA MET A 182 -23.98 -3.57 -5.10
C MET A 182 -25.46 -3.57 -5.47
N PHE A 183 -26.31 -2.83 -4.77
CA PHE A 183 -27.74 -2.71 -5.10
C PHE A 183 -27.96 -2.06 -6.47
N ALA A 184 -27.18 -1.03 -6.81
CA ALA A 184 -27.24 -0.42 -8.13
C ALA A 184 -26.77 -1.38 -9.25
N TYR A 185 -25.69 -2.14 -9.05
CA TYR A 185 -25.27 -3.17 -10.01
C TYR A 185 -26.27 -4.33 -10.12
N PHE A 186 -26.95 -4.71 -9.03
CA PHE A 186 -28.06 -5.66 -9.05
C PHE A 186 -29.19 -5.15 -9.97
N GLU A 187 -29.67 -3.91 -9.78
CA GLU A 187 -30.72 -3.34 -10.65
C GLU A 187 -30.27 -3.18 -12.11
N VAL A 188 -28.97 -2.98 -12.39
CA VAL A 188 -28.42 -3.04 -13.76
C VAL A 188 -28.50 -4.45 -14.35
N ARG A 189 -28.23 -5.51 -13.58
CA ARG A 189 -28.41 -6.91 -14.03
C ARG A 189 -29.88 -7.22 -14.32
N GLN A 190 -30.80 -6.67 -13.52
CA GLN A 190 -32.25 -6.73 -13.76
C GLN A 190 -32.74 -5.78 -14.87
N LEU A 191 -31.84 -5.14 -15.61
CA LEU A 191 -32.10 -4.15 -16.67
C LEU A 191 -32.92 -2.91 -16.22
N CYS A 192 -33.11 -2.73 -14.91
CA CYS A 192 -33.87 -1.66 -14.28
C CYS A 192 -33.05 -0.36 -14.14
N LEU A 193 -32.47 0.11 -15.25
CA LEU A 193 -31.57 1.28 -15.30
C LEU A 193 -32.18 2.55 -14.67
N SER A 194 -33.50 2.71 -14.77
CA SER A 194 -34.26 3.81 -14.15
C SER A 194 -34.07 3.85 -12.64
N ASP A 195 -34.06 2.69 -11.99
CA ASP A 195 -34.07 2.55 -10.54
C ASP A 195 -32.64 2.45 -10.01
N ALA A 196 -31.72 1.80 -10.74
CA ALA A 196 -30.27 1.91 -10.49
C ALA A 196 -29.81 3.38 -10.42
N ARG A 197 -30.26 4.23 -11.37
CA ARG A 197 -30.00 5.69 -11.39
C ARG A 197 -30.62 6.44 -10.21
N LYS A 198 -31.83 6.07 -9.77
CA LYS A 198 -32.46 6.63 -8.55
C LYS A 198 -31.68 6.23 -7.29
N ILE A 199 -31.24 4.97 -7.21
CA ILE A 199 -30.48 4.42 -6.08
C ILE A 199 -29.12 5.12 -5.96
N MET A 200 -28.36 5.26 -7.04
CA MET A 200 -27.08 5.99 -7.01
C MET A 200 -27.26 7.50 -6.78
N GLY A 201 -28.33 8.11 -7.31
CA GLY A 201 -28.68 9.50 -7.01
C GLY A 201 -29.00 9.73 -5.52
N ASN A 202 -29.78 8.82 -4.91
CA ASN A 202 -30.08 8.82 -3.47
C ASN A 202 -28.81 8.54 -2.64
N ALA A 203 -27.96 7.62 -3.09
CA ALA A 203 -26.67 7.33 -2.46
C ALA A 203 -25.77 8.57 -2.39
N ILE A 204 -25.70 9.37 -3.46
CA ILE A 204 -24.96 10.63 -3.46
C ILE A 204 -25.63 11.69 -2.56
N GLY A 205 -26.96 11.83 -2.62
CA GLY A 205 -27.68 12.80 -1.79
C GLY A 205 -27.63 12.52 -0.29
N MET A 206 -27.59 11.24 0.10
CA MET A 206 -27.45 10.81 1.50
C MET A 206 -25.99 10.70 1.94
N CYS A 207 -25.08 10.30 1.04
CA CYS A 207 -23.73 9.84 1.36
C CYS A 207 -22.70 10.31 0.31
N PRO A 208 -22.44 11.62 0.12
CA PRO A 208 -21.49 12.07 -0.88
C PRO A 208 -20.07 11.57 -0.53
N ARG A 209 -19.53 10.69 -1.38
CA ARG A 209 -18.18 10.11 -1.22
C ARG A 209 -17.56 9.81 -2.58
N ASN A 210 -16.25 10.02 -2.67
CA ASN A 210 -15.48 9.89 -3.91
C ASN A 210 -15.60 8.49 -4.55
N LYS A 211 -15.73 7.42 -3.75
CA LYS A 211 -15.95 6.05 -4.26
C LYS A 211 -17.36 5.84 -4.86
N LEU A 212 -18.40 6.59 -4.42
CA LEU A 212 -19.75 6.54 -4.99
C LEU A 212 -19.86 7.35 -6.29
N PHE A 213 -19.27 8.55 -6.33
CA PHE A 213 -19.19 9.32 -7.58
C PHE A 213 -18.43 8.54 -8.67
N ARG A 214 -17.23 8.01 -8.35
CA ARG A 214 -16.46 7.17 -9.29
C ARG A 214 -17.30 6.01 -9.84
N SER A 215 -17.86 5.18 -8.97
CA SER A 215 -18.64 4.00 -9.42
C SER A 215 -19.94 4.31 -10.17
N TYR A 216 -20.56 5.48 -9.97
CA TYR A 216 -21.70 5.92 -10.81
C TYR A 216 -21.23 6.44 -12.17
N ILE A 217 -20.12 7.17 -12.22
CA ILE A 217 -19.49 7.60 -13.47
C ILE A 217 -19.01 6.40 -14.28
N ASP A 218 -18.38 5.40 -13.65
CA ASP A 218 -17.95 4.15 -14.27
C ASP A 218 -19.15 3.41 -14.90
N LEU A 219 -20.31 3.39 -14.23
CA LEU A 219 -21.56 2.80 -14.69
C LEU A 219 -22.17 3.56 -15.88
N GLU A 220 -22.29 4.89 -15.79
CA GLU A 220 -22.85 5.70 -16.89
C GLU A 220 -21.90 5.73 -18.11
N LEU A 221 -20.59 5.59 -17.90
CA LEU A 221 -19.58 5.42 -18.95
C LEU A 221 -19.71 4.05 -19.65
N GLN A 222 -19.98 2.97 -18.90
CA GLN A 222 -20.34 1.66 -19.48
C GLN A 222 -21.62 1.71 -20.31
N LEU A 223 -22.62 2.51 -19.87
CA LEU A 223 -23.85 2.79 -20.62
C LEU A 223 -23.66 3.79 -21.77
N ARG A 224 -22.48 4.40 -21.92
CA ARG A 224 -22.14 5.44 -22.92
C ARG A 224 -23.02 6.70 -22.84
N GLU A 225 -23.57 7.01 -21.68
CA GLU A 225 -24.44 8.17 -21.47
C GLU A 225 -23.63 9.40 -20.99
N PHE A 226 -22.75 9.88 -21.87
CA PHE A 226 -21.75 10.92 -21.58
C PHE A 226 -22.32 12.24 -21.04
N ASP A 227 -23.51 12.66 -21.47
CA ASP A 227 -24.17 13.86 -20.94
C ASP A 227 -24.58 13.71 -19.46
N ARG A 228 -24.81 12.47 -19.01
CA ARG A 228 -25.01 12.17 -17.59
C ARG A 228 -23.68 12.18 -16.85
N CYS A 229 -22.63 11.61 -17.44
CA CYS A 229 -21.26 11.69 -16.90
C CYS A 229 -20.83 13.15 -16.68
N ARG A 230 -21.10 14.05 -17.62
CA ARG A 230 -20.87 15.51 -17.49
C ARG A 230 -21.56 16.11 -16.27
N ILE A 231 -22.85 15.82 -16.08
CA ILE A 231 -23.62 16.29 -14.91
C ILE A 231 -23.09 15.68 -13.59
N LEU A 232 -22.64 14.42 -13.61
CA LEU A 232 -22.08 13.74 -12.44
C LEU A 232 -20.68 14.28 -12.08
N TYR A 233 -19.82 14.53 -13.06
CA TYR A 233 -18.53 15.20 -12.84
C TYR A 233 -18.74 16.62 -12.31
N GLY A 234 -19.66 17.41 -12.88
CA GLY A 234 -20.01 18.73 -12.35
C GLY A 234 -20.38 18.69 -10.86
N LYS A 235 -21.30 17.80 -10.47
CA LYS A 235 -21.70 17.60 -9.06
C LYS A 235 -20.59 17.03 -8.17
N PHE A 236 -19.66 16.27 -8.73
CA PHE A 236 -18.50 15.75 -8.00
C PHE A 236 -17.51 16.88 -7.70
N LEU A 237 -17.31 17.80 -8.65
CA LEU A 237 -16.48 18.98 -8.50
C LEU A 237 -17.11 20.07 -7.62
N GLU A 238 -18.45 20.19 -7.61
CA GLU A 238 -19.19 20.99 -6.62
C GLU A 238 -18.97 20.47 -5.18
N TYR A 239 -18.83 19.16 -5.00
CA TYR A 239 -18.65 18.52 -3.68
C TYR A 239 -17.18 18.42 -3.22
N ALA A 240 -16.27 18.13 -4.14
CA ALA A 240 -14.86 17.85 -3.85
C ALA A 240 -13.93 18.49 -4.91
N PRO A 241 -13.87 19.84 -4.99
CA PRO A 241 -13.02 20.55 -5.96
C PRO A 241 -11.52 20.33 -5.71
N GLU A 242 -11.15 19.89 -4.51
CA GLU A 242 -9.77 19.68 -4.05
C GLU A 242 -9.07 18.49 -4.75
N ASN A 243 -9.85 17.51 -5.22
CA ASN A 243 -9.33 16.22 -5.65
C ASN A 243 -8.82 16.24 -7.10
N SER A 244 -7.51 16.47 -7.31
CA SER A 244 -6.92 16.57 -8.65
C SER A 244 -7.20 15.36 -9.58
N ASN A 245 -7.37 14.15 -9.02
CA ASN A 245 -7.70 12.95 -9.78
C ASN A 245 -9.10 13.00 -10.44
N THR A 246 -10.05 13.78 -9.91
CA THR A 246 -11.39 13.92 -10.53
C THR A 246 -11.37 14.87 -11.72
N TRP A 247 -10.60 15.96 -11.63
CA TRP A 247 -10.34 16.87 -12.74
C TRP A 247 -9.66 16.16 -13.91
N ILE A 248 -8.62 15.38 -13.63
CA ILE A 248 -7.90 14.58 -14.64
C ILE A 248 -8.87 13.61 -15.34
N LYS A 249 -9.62 12.80 -14.58
CA LYS A 249 -10.58 11.83 -15.14
C LYS A 249 -11.74 12.48 -15.91
N PHE A 250 -12.15 13.70 -15.53
CA PHE A 250 -13.17 14.44 -16.29
C PHE A 250 -12.60 14.89 -17.64
N ALA A 251 -11.39 15.43 -17.66
CA ALA A 251 -10.72 15.81 -18.90
C ALA A 251 -10.45 14.58 -19.80
N GLU A 252 -9.90 13.49 -19.26
CA GLU A 252 -9.71 12.20 -19.97
C GLU A 252 -11.00 11.71 -20.65
N MET A 253 -12.16 11.91 -20.02
CA MET A 253 -13.46 11.52 -20.57
C MET A 253 -13.89 12.43 -21.75
N GLU A 254 -13.63 13.73 -21.69
CA GLU A 254 -13.88 14.65 -22.80
C GLU A 254 -12.85 14.49 -23.96
N THR A 255 -11.59 14.12 -23.68
CA THR A 255 -10.61 13.83 -24.75
C THR A 255 -10.94 12.55 -25.50
N LEU A 256 -11.42 11.51 -24.80
CA LEU A 256 -11.96 10.29 -25.43
C LEU A 256 -13.22 10.54 -26.28
N LEU A 257 -13.89 11.69 -26.10
CA LEU A 257 -15.01 12.15 -26.94
C LEU A 257 -14.57 13.07 -28.09
N GLY A 258 -13.32 13.51 -28.13
CA GLY A 258 -12.81 14.48 -29.10
C GLY A 258 -13.22 15.94 -28.81
N ASP A 259 -13.82 16.23 -27.64
CA ASP A 259 -14.22 17.57 -27.21
C ASP A 259 -13.01 18.32 -26.60
N VAL A 260 -11.93 18.44 -27.38
CA VAL A 260 -10.59 18.92 -26.96
C VAL A 260 -10.66 20.27 -26.24
N ASP A 261 -11.43 21.23 -26.76
CA ASP A 261 -11.55 22.56 -26.15
C ASP A 261 -12.33 22.57 -24.84
N ARG A 262 -13.19 21.56 -24.59
CA ARG A 262 -13.82 21.38 -23.27
C ARG A 262 -12.83 20.77 -22.27
N ALA A 263 -12.02 19.80 -22.70
CA ALA A 263 -10.92 19.28 -21.87
C ALA A 263 -9.95 20.39 -21.46
N ARG A 264 -9.55 21.28 -22.40
CA ARG A 264 -8.76 22.50 -22.12
C ARG A 264 -9.43 23.40 -21.08
N ALA A 265 -10.73 23.69 -21.24
CA ALA A 265 -11.46 24.53 -20.30
C ALA A 265 -11.53 23.90 -18.89
N ILE A 266 -11.67 22.57 -18.79
CA ILE A 266 -11.66 21.82 -17.52
C ILE A 266 -10.29 21.95 -16.83
N PHE A 267 -9.18 21.72 -17.55
CA PHE A 267 -7.83 21.87 -16.99
C PHE A 267 -7.54 23.33 -16.57
N ALA A 268 -7.95 24.33 -17.36
CA ALA A 268 -7.78 25.73 -17.01
C ALA A 268 -8.57 26.13 -15.74
N LEU A 269 -9.81 25.68 -15.61
CA LEU A 269 -10.63 25.87 -14.42
C LEU A 269 -10.03 25.18 -13.19
N ALA A 270 -9.43 24.00 -13.36
CA ALA A 270 -8.74 23.28 -12.30
C ALA A 270 -7.50 24.06 -11.81
N ILE A 271 -6.67 24.57 -12.71
CA ILE A 271 -5.45 25.36 -12.40
C ILE A 271 -5.76 26.69 -11.70
N GLN A 272 -6.97 27.22 -11.90
CA GLN A 272 -7.49 28.39 -11.18
C GLN A 272 -7.88 28.08 -9.72
N GLN A 273 -8.11 26.81 -9.35
CA GLN A 273 -8.45 26.46 -7.97
C GLN A 273 -7.24 26.62 -7.03
N PRO A 274 -7.39 27.32 -5.89
CA PRO A 274 -6.29 27.53 -4.94
C PRO A 274 -6.09 26.35 -3.98
N ALA A 275 -7.07 25.45 -3.85
CA ALA A 275 -7.12 24.37 -2.85
C ALA A 275 -6.99 22.98 -3.49
N LEU A 276 -6.06 22.79 -4.42
CA LEU A 276 -5.76 21.47 -5.00
C LEU A 276 -4.84 20.67 -4.08
N ASP A 277 -5.25 19.44 -3.76
CA ASP A 277 -4.53 18.47 -2.91
C ASP A 277 -3.14 18.11 -3.48
N MET A 278 -3.11 17.66 -4.74
CA MET A 278 -1.87 17.39 -5.49
C MET A 278 -1.86 18.15 -6.82
N PRO A 279 -1.34 19.41 -6.85
CA PRO A 279 -1.28 20.22 -8.07
C PRO A 279 -0.33 19.66 -9.13
N GLU A 280 0.82 19.12 -8.74
CA GLU A 280 1.86 18.64 -9.68
C GLU A 280 1.34 17.60 -10.68
N VAL A 281 0.51 16.67 -10.19
CA VAL A 281 -0.07 15.58 -10.99
C VAL A 281 -1.06 16.13 -12.03
N LEU A 282 -1.84 17.15 -11.68
CA LEU A 282 -2.74 17.85 -12.59
C LEU A 282 -1.96 18.62 -13.67
N TRP A 283 -0.90 19.34 -13.28
CA TRP A 283 -0.05 20.06 -14.22
C TRP A 283 0.63 19.12 -15.20
N LYS A 284 1.20 18.00 -14.73
CA LYS A 284 1.77 16.98 -15.61
C LYS A 284 0.71 16.43 -16.59
N ALA A 285 -0.47 16.05 -16.08
CA ALA A 285 -1.55 15.53 -16.93
C ALA A 285 -2.03 16.54 -17.98
N PHE A 286 -2.03 17.85 -17.67
CA PHE A 286 -2.40 18.89 -18.63
C PHE A 286 -1.31 19.10 -19.70
N ILE A 287 -0.04 19.02 -19.31
CA ILE A 287 1.10 19.07 -20.24
C ILE A 287 1.09 17.83 -21.15
N ASP A 288 1.01 16.62 -20.58
CA ASP A 288 0.89 15.36 -21.31
C ASP A 288 -0.28 15.40 -22.32
N PHE A 289 -1.39 16.05 -21.94
CA PHE A 289 -2.54 16.27 -22.82
C PHE A 289 -2.22 17.23 -23.98
N GLU A 290 -1.73 18.46 -23.77
CA GLU A 290 -1.44 19.36 -24.90
C GLU A 290 -0.31 18.82 -25.80
N VAL A 291 0.62 18.02 -25.26
CA VAL A 291 1.59 17.23 -26.05
C VAL A 291 0.86 16.22 -26.96
N SER A 292 -0.15 15.52 -26.44
CA SER A 292 -0.97 14.57 -27.23
C SER A 292 -1.82 15.24 -28.32
N GLN A 293 -2.00 16.56 -28.25
CA GLN A 293 -2.74 17.37 -29.23
C GLN A 293 -1.81 18.16 -30.17
N GLU A 294 -0.49 17.91 -30.13
CA GLU A 294 0.55 18.57 -30.95
C GLU A 294 0.63 20.11 -30.78
N GLU A 295 0.02 20.67 -29.73
CA GLU A 295 -0.08 22.11 -29.47
C GLU A 295 1.11 22.61 -28.61
N TYR A 296 2.32 22.35 -29.12
CA TYR A 296 3.59 22.52 -28.41
C TYR A 296 3.81 23.94 -27.84
N ASP A 297 3.38 24.99 -28.54
CA ASP A 297 3.53 26.37 -28.06
C ASP A 297 2.62 26.71 -26.88
N ARG A 298 1.51 25.98 -26.68
CA ARG A 298 0.71 26.08 -25.46
C ARG A 298 1.37 25.33 -24.32
N ALA A 299 1.87 24.12 -24.56
CA ALA A 299 2.63 23.37 -23.56
C ALA A 299 3.87 24.17 -23.06
N ARG A 300 4.60 24.87 -23.95
CA ARG A 300 5.66 25.85 -23.56
C ARG A 300 5.14 26.93 -22.60
N GLN A 301 3.96 27.51 -22.86
CA GLN A 301 3.34 28.51 -21.98
C GLN A 301 2.91 27.92 -20.62
N LEU A 302 2.41 26.69 -20.61
CA LEU A 302 2.06 25.96 -19.39
C LEU A 302 3.30 25.67 -18.54
N TYR A 303 4.39 25.21 -19.14
CA TYR A 303 5.69 25.07 -18.44
C TYR A 303 6.18 26.41 -17.87
N SER A 304 6.07 27.53 -18.60
CA SER A 304 6.46 28.83 -18.03
C SER A 304 5.57 29.25 -16.86
N SER A 305 4.26 29.00 -16.94
CA SER A 305 3.30 29.33 -15.88
C SER A 305 3.46 28.44 -14.64
N LEU A 306 3.87 27.19 -14.85
CA LEU A 306 4.23 26.25 -13.79
C LEU A 306 5.53 26.66 -13.10
N LEU A 307 6.56 27.04 -13.86
CA LEU A 307 7.85 27.50 -13.32
C LEU A 307 7.75 28.83 -12.56
N GLU A 308 6.82 29.70 -12.94
CA GLU A 308 6.49 30.91 -12.17
C GLU A 308 5.80 30.61 -10.82
N ARG A 309 5.11 29.46 -10.69
CA ARG A 309 4.45 29.01 -9.45
C ARG A 309 5.32 28.08 -8.60
N THR A 310 6.15 27.24 -9.21
CA THR A 310 6.98 26.21 -8.55
C THR A 310 8.34 26.06 -9.25
N ASN A 311 9.42 26.50 -8.60
CA ASN A 311 10.79 26.45 -9.15
C ASN A 311 11.49 25.08 -8.97
N HIS A 312 10.77 23.97 -9.10
CA HIS A 312 11.33 22.63 -8.89
C HIS A 312 12.05 22.07 -10.13
N ILE A 313 13.21 21.43 -9.90
CA ILE A 313 14.09 20.82 -10.91
C ILE A 313 13.38 19.79 -11.78
N LYS A 314 12.45 19.01 -11.22
CA LYS A 314 11.66 18.04 -12.01
C LYS A 314 10.88 18.74 -13.13
N VAL A 315 10.46 19.99 -12.94
CA VAL A 315 9.81 20.80 -13.98
C VAL A 315 10.84 21.29 -15.01
N TRP A 316 12.02 21.74 -14.58
CA TRP A 316 13.09 22.15 -15.50
C TRP A 316 13.61 21.00 -16.37
N ILE A 317 13.81 19.82 -15.78
CA ILE A 317 14.23 18.61 -16.51
C ILE A 317 13.14 18.18 -17.49
N SER A 318 11.87 18.08 -17.05
CA SER A 318 10.79 17.67 -17.96
C SER A 318 10.49 18.70 -19.06
N LEU A 319 10.73 20.00 -18.83
CA LEU A 319 10.71 21.02 -19.90
C LEU A 319 11.80 20.77 -20.94
N ALA A 320 13.03 20.50 -20.51
CA ALA A 320 14.12 20.21 -21.43
C ALA A 320 13.90 18.88 -22.19
N GLU A 321 13.40 17.84 -21.51
CA GLU A 321 12.99 16.57 -22.15
C GLU A 321 11.87 16.80 -23.19
N PHE A 322 10.90 17.67 -22.89
CA PHE A 322 9.83 18.07 -23.80
C PHE A 322 10.34 18.83 -25.03
N GLU A 323 11.28 19.76 -24.87
CA GLU A 323 11.91 20.45 -26.01
C GLU A 323 12.73 19.48 -26.89
N LEU A 324 13.30 18.42 -26.30
CA LEU A 324 13.96 17.34 -27.05
C LEU A 324 12.99 16.41 -27.77
N LEU A 325 11.78 16.19 -27.24
CA LEU A 325 10.71 15.47 -27.95
C LEU A 325 10.21 16.24 -29.19
N ILE A 326 10.28 17.57 -29.17
CA ILE A 326 10.02 18.45 -30.33
C ILE A 326 11.22 18.44 -31.31
N GLY A 327 12.42 18.08 -30.84
CA GLY A 327 13.68 18.15 -31.60
C GLY A 327 14.38 19.52 -31.50
N ASP A 328 13.95 20.40 -30.62
CA ASP A 328 14.55 21.73 -30.39
C ASP A 328 15.74 21.64 -29.42
N VAL A 329 16.85 21.08 -29.93
CA VAL A 329 18.11 20.90 -29.20
C VAL A 329 18.67 22.23 -28.69
N GLU A 330 18.47 23.33 -29.43
CA GLU A 330 18.88 24.65 -28.96
C GLU A 330 17.97 25.19 -27.85
N GLY A 331 16.65 24.95 -27.94
CA GLY A 331 15.68 25.25 -26.89
C GLY A 331 16.06 24.58 -25.57
N ALA A 332 16.27 23.26 -25.61
CA ALA A 332 16.69 22.46 -24.46
C ALA A 332 17.98 22.99 -23.80
N ARG A 333 18.99 23.39 -24.60
CA ARG A 333 20.21 24.01 -24.07
C ARG A 333 19.93 25.37 -23.39
N LYS A 334 19.06 26.19 -23.98
CA LYS A 334 18.63 27.49 -23.42
C LYS A 334 17.79 27.33 -22.13
N THR A 335 16.99 26.27 -22.00
CA THR A 335 16.23 25.99 -20.77
C THR A 335 17.10 25.39 -19.68
N TYR A 336 18.07 24.51 -19.98
CA TYR A 336 19.10 24.10 -19.01
C TYR A 336 19.94 25.29 -18.51
N GLU A 337 20.35 26.21 -19.39
CA GLU A 337 21.01 27.46 -18.98
C GLU A 337 20.14 28.32 -18.06
N ARG A 338 18.85 28.51 -18.40
CA ARG A 338 17.90 29.28 -17.59
C ARG A 338 17.67 28.62 -16.23
N ALA A 339 17.55 27.30 -16.19
CA ALA A 339 17.44 26.51 -14.97
C ALA A 339 18.67 26.70 -14.08
N ASN A 340 19.90 26.55 -14.62
CA ASN A 340 21.14 26.70 -13.86
C ASN A 340 21.31 28.12 -13.29
N ARG A 341 20.84 29.17 -13.99
CA ARG A 341 20.85 30.55 -13.49
C ARG A 341 19.84 30.77 -12.35
N ASN A 342 18.61 30.27 -12.48
CA ASN A 342 17.58 30.41 -11.43
C ASN A 342 17.91 29.56 -10.19
N LEU A 343 18.39 28.34 -10.41
CA LEU A 343 18.73 27.37 -9.37
C LEU A 343 20.08 27.64 -8.70
N ALA A 344 20.85 28.64 -9.18
CA ALA A 344 22.10 29.07 -8.55
C ALA A 344 21.93 29.60 -7.11
N SER A 345 20.70 29.96 -6.71
CA SER A 345 20.33 30.35 -5.34
C SER A 345 19.53 29.28 -4.57
N SER A 346 19.26 28.12 -5.16
CA SER A 346 18.54 27.00 -4.51
C SER A 346 19.51 26.01 -3.87
N GLU A 347 19.03 24.83 -3.49
CA GLU A 347 19.84 23.82 -2.84
C GLU A 347 20.92 23.22 -3.76
N LYS A 348 21.98 22.71 -3.14
CA LYS A 348 23.17 22.23 -3.86
C LYS A 348 22.97 20.88 -4.54
N GLU A 349 22.14 20.02 -3.96
CA GLU A 349 21.87 18.68 -4.49
C GLU A 349 20.87 18.75 -5.65
N GLU A 350 19.86 19.61 -5.51
CA GLU A 350 19.00 20.06 -6.60
C GLU A 350 19.80 20.53 -7.83
N ARG A 351 20.79 21.42 -7.62
CA ARG A 351 21.65 21.93 -8.69
C ARG A 351 22.62 20.88 -9.25
N LEU A 352 23.05 19.90 -8.46
CA LEU A 352 23.83 18.76 -8.97
C LEU A 352 23.01 17.91 -9.94
N LEU A 353 21.78 17.52 -9.54
CA LEU A 353 20.90 16.68 -10.37
C LEU A 353 20.60 17.33 -11.73
N LEU A 354 20.41 18.65 -11.75
CA LEU A 354 20.24 19.43 -12.99
C LEU A 354 21.49 19.38 -13.90
N LEU A 355 22.71 19.49 -13.33
CA LEU A 355 23.93 19.43 -14.14
C LEU A 355 24.23 18.01 -14.62
N GLU A 356 23.87 16.97 -13.84
CA GLU A 356 23.97 15.58 -14.28
C GLU A 356 23.02 15.30 -15.46
N SER A 357 21.77 15.79 -15.42
CA SER A 357 20.85 15.65 -16.56
C SER A 357 21.29 16.47 -17.79
N TRP A 358 21.82 17.69 -17.60
CA TRP A 358 22.40 18.47 -18.69
C TRP A 358 23.62 17.77 -19.32
N MET A 359 24.50 17.17 -18.50
CA MET A 359 25.62 16.37 -19.01
C MET A 359 25.14 15.16 -19.83
N LEU A 360 24.11 14.45 -19.35
CA LEU A 360 23.49 13.32 -20.06
C LEU A 360 22.73 13.74 -21.33
N PHE A 361 22.36 15.01 -21.47
CA PHE A 361 21.83 15.59 -22.70
C PHE A 361 22.96 15.93 -23.70
N GLU A 362 23.95 16.73 -23.30
CA GLU A 362 25.04 17.15 -24.21
C GLU A 362 25.87 15.95 -24.70
N THR A 363 26.06 14.91 -23.88
CA THR A 363 26.76 13.67 -24.30
C THR A 363 25.97 12.78 -25.26
N LYS A 364 24.68 13.04 -25.50
CA LYS A 364 23.83 12.31 -26.46
C LYS A 364 23.48 13.13 -27.71
N HIS A 365 23.36 14.45 -27.57
CA HIS A 365 22.79 15.34 -28.57
C HIS A 365 23.61 16.61 -28.84
N GLY A 366 24.71 16.83 -28.10
CA GLY A 366 25.53 18.03 -28.17
C GLY A 366 26.94 17.81 -28.71
N ASP A 367 27.69 18.91 -28.79
CA ASP A 367 29.07 18.97 -29.30
C ASP A 367 30.09 18.76 -28.17
N GLU A 368 31.31 18.31 -28.51
CA GLU A 368 32.38 18.09 -27.51
C GLU A 368 32.70 19.38 -26.71
N ASP A 369 32.68 20.55 -27.35
CA ASP A 369 32.85 21.85 -26.68
C ASP A 369 31.71 22.19 -25.71
N SER A 370 30.48 21.77 -26.02
CA SER A 370 29.29 21.99 -25.19
C SER A 370 29.34 21.08 -23.95
N ALA A 371 29.66 19.79 -24.12
CA ALA A 371 29.93 18.88 -23.02
C ALA A 371 31.13 19.34 -22.17
N ALA A 372 32.19 19.86 -22.80
CA ALA A 372 33.33 20.44 -22.10
C ALA A 372 32.92 21.67 -21.27
N ALA A 373 32.01 22.52 -21.75
CA ALA A 373 31.47 23.65 -20.98
C ALA A 373 30.69 23.18 -19.75
N VAL A 374 29.78 22.20 -19.88
CA VAL A 374 29.02 21.66 -18.73
C VAL A 374 29.94 20.94 -17.74
N SER A 375 30.96 20.21 -18.21
CA SER A 375 31.95 19.58 -17.31
C SER A 375 32.74 20.57 -16.44
N ARG A 376 32.90 21.81 -16.91
CA ARG A 376 33.53 22.91 -16.13
C ARG A 376 32.59 23.53 -15.09
N LEU A 377 31.29 23.26 -15.15
CA LEU A 377 30.29 23.72 -14.18
C LEU A 377 30.01 22.70 -13.06
N MET A 378 30.33 21.41 -13.28
CA MET A 378 30.13 20.33 -12.31
C MET A 378 30.79 20.64 -10.95
N PRO A 379 30.08 20.44 -9.82
CA PRO A 379 30.61 20.73 -8.50
C PRO A 379 31.64 19.68 -8.07
N LYS A 380 32.62 20.12 -7.27
CA LYS A 380 33.57 19.19 -6.64
C LYS A 380 32.97 18.71 -5.31
N LYS A 381 32.82 17.38 -5.17
CA LYS A 381 32.37 16.73 -3.93
C LYS A 381 33.51 16.77 -2.90
N VAL A 382 33.32 17.53 -1.82
CA VAL A 382 34.33 17.75 -0.78
C VAL A 382 33.80 17.24 0.56
N LYS A 383 34.56 16.36 1.22
CA LYS A 383 34.27 15.97 2.61
C LYS A 383 34.43 17.17 3.54
N ARG A 384 33.44 17.41 4.39
CA ARG A 384 33.48 18.38 5.49
C ARG A 384 33.01 17.74 6.78
N ARG A 385 33.38 18.36 7.90
CA ARG A 385 32.92 17.97 9.24
C ARG A 385 31.98 19.03 9.78
N ARG A 386 30.80 18.62 10.25
CA ARG A 386 29.86 19.48 10.99
C ARG A 386 29.86 19.01 12.44
N GLN A 387 29.82 19.96 13.36
CA GLN A 387 29.68 19.67 14.78
C GLN A 387 28.19 19.47 15.08
N ILE A 388 27.83 18.30 15.64
CA ILE A 388 26.47 18.04 16.12
C ILE A 388 26.36 18.56 17.55
N GLN A 389 25.26 19.25 17.83
CA GLN A 389 24.84 19.62 19.19
C GLN A 389 23.57 18.82 19.50
N THR A 390 23.49 18.24 20.70
CA THR A 390 22.22 17.69 21.21
C THR A 390 21.29 18.82 21.62
N GLU A 391 20.02 18.49 21.90
CA GLU A 391 18.97 19.47 22.22
C GLU A 391 19.29 20.31 23.49
N ASP A 392 20.09 19.78 24.42
CA ASP A 392 20.63 20.48 25.59
C ASP A 392 21.85 21.38 25.29
N GLY A 393 22.26 21.53 24.02
CA GLY A 393 23.34 22.42 23.59
C GLY A 393 24.77 21.93 23.91
N VAL A 394 24.94 20.65 24.23
CA VAL A 394 26.27 20.04 24.48
C VAL A 394 26.83 19.45 23.18
N ASP A 395 28.14 19.61 22.97
CA ASP A 395 28.83 19.17 21.76
C ASP A 395 28.94 17.64 21.68
N ALA A 396 28.18 17.03 20.76
CA ALA A 396 28.01 15.58 20.64
C ALA A 396 28.95 14.92 19.62
N GLY A 397 29.85 15.69 18.98
CA GLY A 397 30.90 15.19 18.10
C GLY A 397 30.87 15.78 16.69
N TRP A 398 31.64 15.16 15.79
CA TRP A 398 31.81 15.61 14.40
C TRP A 398 31.26 14.57 13.41
N GLU A 399 30.29 14.97 12.60
CA GLU A 399 29.76 14.16 11.49
C GLU A 399 30.47 14.52 10.17
N GLU A 400 30.85 13.51 9.39
CA GLU A 400 31.41 13.71 8.04
C GLU A 400 30.31 13.74 6.98
N TYR A 401 29.98 14.95 6.51
CA TYR A 401 29.06 15.17 5.40
C TYR A 401 29.81 15.55 4.12
N PHE A 402 29.17 15.40 2.97
CA PHE A 402 29.71 15.87 1.68
C PHE A 402 29.10 17.22 1.32
N ASP A 403 29.93 18.25 1.10
CA ASP A 403 29.51 19.51 0.51
C ASP A 403 29.90 19.54 -0.98
N TYR A 404 28.96 19.95 -1.83
CA TYR A 404 29.18 20.14 -3.26
C TYR A 404 29.57 21.59 -3.53
N ILE A 405 30.83 21.82 -3.89
CA ILE A 405 31.35 23.17 -4.17
C ILE A 405 31.29 23.42 -5.67
N PHE A 406 30.33 24.25 -6.10
CA PHE A 406 30.26 24.75 -7.46
C PHE A 406 31.43 25.71 -7.74
N PRO A 407 32.01 25.73 -8.96
CA PRO A 407 33.08 26.65 -9.33
C PRO A 407 32.73 28.14 -9.10
N ASP A 408 31.47 28.51 -9.27
CA ASP A 408 30.96 29.89 -9.05
C ASP A 408 31.10 30.35 -7.58
N GLU A 409 31.02 29.44 -6.59
CA GLU A 409 31.27 29.79 -5.18
C GLU A 409 32.75 30.10 -4.92
N GLN A 410 33.66 29.49 -5.68
CA GLN A 410 35.11 29.59 -5.46
C GLN A 410 35.64 30.95 -5.92
N THR A 411 35.00 31.60 -6.89
CA THR A 411 35.33 32.97 -7.33
C THR A 411 34.72 34.04 -6.42
N SER A 412 33.53 33.79 -5.86
CA SER A 412 32.83 34.71 -4.93
C SER A 412 33.57 34.89 -3.59
N LYS A 413 34.19 33.82 -3.07
CA LYS A 413 34.97 33.88 -1.82
C LYS A 413 36.37 34.48 -2.10
N GLY A 414 36.51 35.77 -1.79
CA GLY A 414 37.75 36.56 -1.94
C GLY A 414 39.01 36.02 -1.25
N SER A 415 38.89 34.97 -0.44
CA SER A 415 40.00 34.17 0.11
C SER A 415 40.97 33.66 -0.96
N MET A 416 40.53 33.45 -2.21
CA MET A 416 41.44 33.02 -3.28
C MET A 416 42.58 34.01 -3.52
N LYS A 417 42.31 35.33 -3.50
CA LYS A 417 43.36 36.37 -3.62
C LYS A 417 44.30 36.38 -2.42
N LEU A 418 43.79 36.08 -1.22
CA LEU A 418 44.61 36.00 -0.01
C LEU A 418 45.55 34.78 -0.04
N PHE A 419 45.03 33.62 -0.48
CA PHE A 419 45.80 32.38 -0.59
C PHE A 419 46.84 32.46 -1.72
N GLU A 420 46.47 33.02 -2.88
CA GLU A 420 47.37 33.27 -4.00
C GLU A 420 48.47 34.30 -3.64
N ALA A 421 48.13 35.33 -2.84
CA ALA A 421 49.12 36.26 -2.29
C ALA A 421 50.07 35.59 -1.27
N ALA A 422 49.54 34.72 -0.40
CA ALA A 422 50.35 33.94 0.55
C ALA A 422 51.29 32.95 -0.18
N GLN A 423 50.81 32.35 -1.28
CA GLN A 423 51.60 31.47 -2.13
C GLN A 423 52.72 32.24 -2.85
N ARG A 424 52.42 33.41 -3.45
CA ARG A 424 53.44 34.32 -4.01
C ARG A 424 54.43 34.85 -2.96
N TRP A 425 54.01 35.02 -1.70
CA TRP A 425 54.90 35.39 -0.61
C TRP A 425 55.85 34.23 -0.22
N LYS A 426 55.33 32.99 -0.17
CA LYS A 426 56.13 31.78 0.03
C LYS A 426 57.14 31.56 -1.11
N GLU A 427 56.73 31.78 -2.35
CA GLU A 427 57.62 31.71 -3.53
C GLU A 427 58.75 32.74 -3.47
N LYS A 428 58.44 33.98 -3.07
CA LYS A 428 59.47 35.02 -2.82
C LYS A 428 60.42 34.64 -1.69
N LEU A 429 59.93 34.06 -0.59
CA LEU A 429 60.77 33.55 0.49
C LEU A 429 61.74 32.46 -0.02
N THR A 430 61.29 31.54 -0.87
CA THR A 430 62.18 30.54 -1.48
C THR A 430 63.17 31.12 -2.50
N GLN A 431 62.83 32.20 -3.21
CA GLN A 431 63.75 32.89 -4.12
C GLN A 431 64.83 33.71 -3.40
N ILE A 432 64.58 34.13 -2.16
CA ILE A 432 65.55 34.84 -1.31
C ILE A 432 66.53 33.85 -0.62
N ALA A 433 66.23 32.56 -0.61
CA ALA A 433 66.86 31.56 0.26
C ALA A 433 67.78 30.54 -0.45
N LEU A 434 68.52 30.94 -1.50
CA LEU A 434 69.61 30.14 -2.08
C LEU A 434 70.87 31.01 -2.37
N PRO A 435 72.09 30.45 -2.28
CA PRO A 435 73.32 31.24 -2.09
C PRO A 435 74.10 31.56 -3.38
N VAL A 436 75.04 32.49 -3.27
CA VAL A 436 76.11 32.74 -4.25
C VAL A 436 77.37 32.01 -3.80
N GLU A 437 78.03 31.28 -4.71
CA GLU A 437 79.29 30.54 -4.46
C GLU A 437 80.50 31.12 -5.24
N LYS A 438 81.71 30.56 -4.96
CA LYS A 438 83.03 30.78 -5.60
C LYS A 438 83.84 31.99 -5.11
N ASP A 439 85.18 32.02 -5.04
CA ASP A 439 86.31 31.04 -5.13
C ASP A 439 87.55 31.76 -4.49
N VAL A 440 88.65 31.19 -3.97
CA VAL A 440 89.02 29.86 -3.40
C VAL A 440 90.44 29.92 -2.75
N ASP A 441 90.78 28.96 -1.86
CA ASP A 441 92.13 28.46 -1.46
C ASP A 441 93.15 29.20 -0.50
N ARG A 442 93.37 28.54 0.68
CA ARG A 442 94.64 27.92 1.20
C ARG A 442 95.54 28.51 2.32
N ASN A 443 96.06 27.54 3.11
CA ASN A 443 97.25 27.48 4.00
C ASN A 443 97.20 28.20 5.38
N VAL A 444 97.77 27.68 6.48
CA VAL A 444 98.32 26.33 6.83
C VAL A 444 98.40 26.19 8.38
N GLU A 445 98.09 24.99 8.93
CA GLU A 445 98.55 24.27 10.17
C GLU A 445 98.77 25.06 11.51
N ASP A 446 98.79 24.46 12.72
CA ASP A 446 99.07 23.07 13.13
C ASP A 446 98.58 22.72 14.56
N ASN A 447 98.49 21.40 14.87
CA ASN A 447 98.32 20.71 16.18
C ASN A 447 97.05 20.95 17.05
N ASP A 448 96.62 20.05 17.97
CA ASP A 448 96.54 18.56 18.10
C ASP A 448 95.72 18.30 19.43
N ILE A 449 94.88 17.27 19.69
CA ILE A 449 95.15 15.85 20.02
C ILE A 449 93.78 15.10 20.22
N LYS A 450 93.49 14.06 19.42
CA LYS A 450 92.81 12.74 19.70
C LYS A 450 91.37 12.63 20.30
N ASP A 451 90.61 11.52 20.31
CA ASP A 451 90.35 10.20 19.64
C ASP A 451 89.52 9.36 20.69
N GLU A 452 88.71 8.30 20.49
CA GLU A 452 88.15 7.56 19.33
C GLU A 452 86.83 6.78 19.72
N ALA A 453 86.32 5.89 18.85
CA ALA A 453 85.00 5.20 18.88
C ALA A 453 84.84 3.96 19.82
N THR A 454 83.69 3.26 19.90
CA THR A 454 83.31 2.09 19.04
C THR A 454 81.90 1.47 19.34
N GLU A 455 81.51 0.38 18.64
CA GLU A 455 80.14 -0.19 18.45
C GLU A 455 79.70 -1.34 19.42
N ARG A 456 78.42 -1.83 19.34
CA ARG A 456 78.07 -3.22 18.86
C ARG A 456 76.61 -3.76 19.06
N GLU A 457 76.10 -4.39 17.97
CA GLU A 457 75.32 -5.66 17.83
C GLU A 457 73.85 -5.88 18.33
N LYS A 458 73.26 -7.01 17.88
CA LYS A 458 71.82 -7.39 17.80
C LYS A 458 71.35 -8.42 18.85
N LYS A 459 70.03 -8.61 19.00
CA LYS A 459 69.40 -9.96 19.03
C LYS A 459 67.89 -10.00 18.72
N VAL A 460 67.37 -11.22 18.53
CA VAL A 460 65.98 -11.61 18.17
C VAL A 460 65.53 -12.75 19.11
N ARG A 461 64.23 -12.86 19.41
CA ARG A 461 63.56 -14.15 19.68
C ARG A 461 62.03 -14.08 19.64
N GLU A 462 61.41 -15.22 19.32
CA GLU A 462 59.97 -15.51 19.42
C GLU A 462 59.56 -15.97 20.84
N ASP A 463 58.24 -15.89 21.16
CA ASP A 463 57.36 -17.04 21.48
C ASP A 463 56.05 -16.63 22.21
N ASP A 464 54.94 -17.17 21.71
CA ASP A 464 53.65 -17.58 22.30
C ASP A 464 52.97 -16.83 23.47
N SER A 465 51.68 -16.52 23.26
CA SER A 465 50.57 -17.17 24.02
C SER A 465 49.20 -16.95 23.35
N ASP A 466 48.43 -18.03 23.19
CA ASP A 466 47.09 -17.99 22.60
C ASP A 466 46.03 -17.41 23.55
N THR A 467 44.97 -16.83 22.97
CA THR A 467 43.61 -17.03 23.52
C THR A 467 42.55 -16.95 22.41
N ASP A 468 42.33 -18.06 21.72
CA ASP A 468 41.10 -18.24 20.94
C ASP A 468 39.88 -18.21 21.86
N ILE A 469 38.84 -17.46 21.47
CA ILE A 469 37.45 -17.86 21.72
C ILE A 469 36.63 -17.52 20.48
N SER A 470 35.92 -18.53 19.98
CA SER A 470 34.98 -18.44 18.86
C SER A 470 33.54 -18.46 19.37
N THR A 471 32.56 -18.53 18.46
CA THR A 471 31.10 -18.49 18.73
C THR A 471 30.56 -17.12 19.19
N SER A 472 29.29 -16.75 18.97
CA SER A 472 28.33 -17.00 17.88
C SER A 472 27.10 -16.09 18.09
N SER A 473 26.13 -16.13 17.17
CA SER A 473 24.68 -15.99 17.45
C SER A 473 24.16 -14.81 18.30
N SER A 474 23.48 -13.87 17.61
CA SER A 474 22.16 -13.29 17.97
C SER A 474 21.90 -12.66 19.36
N SER A 475 21.35 -11.44 19.40
CA SER A 475 19.90 -11.19 19.63
C SER A 475 19.53 -9.76 20.12
N SER A 476 18.42 -9.24 19.57
CA SER A 476 17.43 -8.28 20.12
C SER A 476 17.78 -7.30 21.27
N SER A 477 17.66 -6.00 20.98
CA SER A 477 16.80 -5.05 21.74
C SER A 477 16.45 -3.89 20.79
N ASN A 478 15.19 -3.67 20.38
CA ASN A 478 14.12 -2.99 21.13
C ASN A 478 14.43 -1.54 21.53
N SER A 479 13.98 -0.61 20.69
CA SER A 479 13.59 0.75 21.08
C SER A 479 12.27 1.06 20.36
N ASP A 480 11.18 1.18 21.11
CA ASP A 480 9.86 1.48 20.55
C ASP A 480 9.82 2.89 19.93
N SER A 481 9.06 3.06 18.85
CA SER A 481 8.70 4.37 18.30
C SER A 481 7.36 4.27 17.60
N ASP A 482 6.31 4.65 18.34
CA ASP A 482 4.92 4.64 17.89
C ASP A 482 4.73 5.60 16.71
N SER A 483 4.25 5.09 15.58
CA SER A 483 3.88 5.90 14.43
C SER A 483 2.63 5.32 13.75
N SER A 484 1.56 6.11 13.78
CA SER A 484 0.26 5.73 13.26
C SER A 484 0.10 6.21 11.83
N TYR A 485 0.13 5.29 10.86
CA TYR A 485 -0.25 5.54 9.48
C TYR A 485 -1.24 4.50 8.95
N GLU A 486 -2.14 4.95 8.08
CA GLU A 486 -3.26 4.15 7.58
C GLU A 486 -2.77 3.10 6.57
N SER A 487 -3.15 1.84 6.77
CA SER A 487 -2.79 0.74 5.87
C SER A 487 -3.60 0.80 4.56
N GLU A 488 -2.92 0.96 3.43
CA GLU A 488 -3.53 0.80 2.11
C GLU A 488 -3.81 -0.68 1.81
N ASP A 489 -5.08 -1.06 1.70
CA ASP A 489 -5.51 -2.41 1.34
C ASP A 489 -5.19 -2.70 -0.16
N ASN A 490 -4.00 -3.23 -0.45
CA ASN A 490 -3.59 -3.72 -1.77
C ASN A 490 -4.19 -5.11 -2.07
N ASP A 491 -5.45 -5.16 -2.52
CA ASP A 491 -6.06 -6.36 -3.11
C ASP A 491 -5.82 -6.40 -4.63
N SER A 492 -4.64 -6.87 -5.05
CA SER A 492 -4.25 -6.97 -6.46
C SER A 492 -3.79 -8.37 -6.90
N ASP A 493 -4.49 -9.43 -6.46
CA ASP A 493 -4.27 -10.80 -6.97
C ASP A 493 -5.54 -11.66 -6.96
N LEU A 494 -6.33 -11.61 -8.04
CA LEU A 494 -7.48 -12.51 -8.25
C LEU A 494 -7.99 -12.62 -9.71
N ASN A 495 -7.27 -12.05 -10.69
CA ASN A 495 -7.81 -11.79 -12.04
C ASN A 495 -7.07 -12.53 -13.19
N SER A 496 -6.15 -13.44 -12.89
CA SER A 496 -5.30 -14.13 -13.87
C SER A 496 -5.87 -15.45 -14.41
N GLU A 497 -6.70 -16.18 -13.65
CA GLU A 497 -7.07 -17.57 -14.00
C GLU A 497 -8.29 -17.73 -14.93
N LYS A 498 -9.09 -16.70 -15.19
CA LYS A 498 -10.34 -16.83 -15.97
C LYS A 498 -10.23 -16.75 -17.50
N SER A 499 -9.01 -16.70 -18.05
CA SER A 499 -8.78 -16.57 -19.50
C SER A 499 -8.60 -17.89 -20.27
N SER A 500 -8.52 -19.05 -19.61
CA SER A 500 -7.95 -20.28 -20.20
C SER A 500 -8.95 -21.38 -20.59
N VAL A 501 -10.24 -21.26 -20.25
CA VAL A 501 -11.20 -22.40 -20.29
C VAL A 501 -12.21 -22.35 -21.47
N LEU A 502 -12.40 -21.20 -22.12
CA LEU A 502 -13.47 -20.99 -23.11
C LEU A 502 -13.19 -21.49 -24.55
N HIS A 503 -12.16 -22.32 -24.77
CA HIS A 503 -11.82 -22.88 -26.08
C HIS A 503 -11.48 -24.38 -26.04
N LYS A 504 -12.47 -25.22 -25.68
CA LYS A 504 -12.59 -26.63 -26.10
C LYS A 504 -13.91 -27.30 -25.66
N LYS A 505 -14.99 -27.07 -26.42
CA LYS A 505 -16.11 -28.01 -26.68
C LYS A 505 -17.23 -27.33 -27.48
N GLU A 506 -17.04 -27.24 -28.79
CA GLU A 506 -17.90 -27.82 -29.84
C GLU A 506 -17.07 -27.92 -31.14
#